data_AF-A0A7T2S0N2-F1
#
_entry.id   AF-A0A7T2S0N2-F1
#
_cell.length_a   1.000
_cell.length_b   1.000
_cell.length_c   1.000
_cell.angle_alpha   90.00
_cell.angle_beta   90.00
_cell.angle_gamma   90.00
#
_symmetry.space_group_name_H-M   'P 1'
#
loop_
_entity.id
_entity.type
_entity.pdbx_description
1 polymer ?
#
loop_
_entity_poly.entity_id
_entity_poly.type
_entity_poly.pdbx_seq_one_letter_code
_entity_poly.pdbx_strand_id
1 'polypeptide(L)'
;MKSNSKKASITFLLDESNDTLLAYERIPQDEGGGVSAEILKLSLEEIRGREPDEIQRALGRLVLSFLNLHSHSGLNLPRDMNDEKELDSQYFGNMRSSSKNNSLTSVYEMAVDLIGRGIRNENWNDIEQGELLLNQSVNSGLSEAIRYKEDVWDIIKPRLHQKLNPD
;
A
#
# COMPACT_ATOMS: atom_id res chain seq x y z
N MET A 1 -10.50 -26.79 29.82
CA MET A 1 -10.99 -26.31 28.50
C MET A 1 -9.81 -25.69 27.78
N LYS A 2 -9.41 -26.23 26.62
CA LYS A 2 -8.28 -25.70 25.84
C LYS A 2 -8.74 -24.40 25.18
N SER A 3 -8.13 -23.28 25.58
CA SER A 3 -8.29 -22.00 24.89
C SER A 3 -7.72 -22.16 23.47
N ASN A 4 -8.61 -22.27 22.47
CA ASN A 4 -8.23 -22.14 21.08
C ASN A 4 -7.85 -20.67 20.84
N SER A 5 -6.59 -20.34 21.10
CA SER A 5 -5.99 -19.10 20.66
C SER A 5 -6.15 -19.01 19.14
N LYS A 6 -7.00 -18.08 18.69
CA LYS A 6 -7.15 -17.71 17.28
C LYS A 6 -5.84 -17.08 16.82
N LYS A 7 -4.95 -17.88 16.25
CA LYS A 7 -3.66 -17.42 15.72
C LYS A 7 -3.81 -17.13 14.24
N ALA A 8 -3.55 -15.88 13.84
CA ALA A 8 -3.32 -15.54 12.43
C ALA A 8 -1.92 -16.05 12.02
N SER A 9 -1.76 -16.41 10.76
CA SER A 9 -0.46 -16.81 10.20
C SER A 9 -0.31 -16.39 8.74
N ILE A 10 0.92 -16.08 8.31
CA ILE A 10 1.28 -16.01 6.88
C ILE A 10 1.93 -17.33 6.47
N THR A 11 1.61 -17.81 5.28
CA THR A 11 2.31 -18.91 4.61
C THR A 11 2.87 -18.43 3.28
N PHE A 12 4.15 -18.68 3.03
CA PHE A 12 4.77 -18.44 1.73
C PHE A 12 4.81 -19.73 0.92
N LEU A 13 4.47 -19.63 -0.35
CA LEU A 13 4.45 -20.74 -1.31
C LEU A 13 5.26 -20.34 -2.54
N LEU A 14 6.23 -21.16 -2.91
CA LEU A 14 6.98 -21.01 -4.14
C LEU A 14 6.31 -21.87 -5.21
N ASP A 15 5.71 -21.24 -6.22
CA ASP A 15 5.14 -21.93 -7.37
C ASP A 15 6.16 -21.91 -8.52
N GLU A 16 6.95 -22.99 -8.61
CA GLU A 16 7.96 -23.16 -9.66
C GLU A 16 7.34 -23.32 -11.05
N SER A 17 6.08 -23.76 -11.15
CA SER A 17 5.43 -23.95 -12.46
C SER A 17 5.04 -22.62 -13.10
N ASN A 18 4.67 -21.64 -12.26
CA ASN A 18 4.34 -20.29 -12.69
C ASN A 18 5.46 -19.27 -12.42
N ASP A 19 6.63 -19.72 -11.93
CA ASP A 19 7.78 -18.91 -11.51
C ASP A 19 7.38 -17.74 -10.59
N THR A 20 6.57 -18.00 -9.57
CA THR A 20 6.06 -16.96 -8.64
C THR A 20 6.25 -17.32 -7.17
N LEU A 21 6.48 -16.31 -6.33
CA LEU A 21 6.37 -16.37 -4.88
C LEU A 21 5.02 -15.83 -4.45
N LEU A 22 4.26 -16.65 -3.74
CA LEU A 22 2.94 -16.32 -3.21
C LEU A 22 3.01 -16.22 -1.70
N ALA A 23 2.27 -15.30 -1.10
CA ALA A 23 2.01 -15.28 0.34
C ALA A 23 0.52 -15.23 0.62
N TYR A 24 0.08 -16.11 1.51
CA TYR A 24 -1.30 -16.20 1.96
C TYR A 24 -1.41 -15.89 3.43
N GLU A 25 -2.35 -15.05 3.77
CA GLU A 25 -2.80 -14.86 5.13
C GLU A 25 -3.88 -15.90 5.45
N ARG A 26 -3.71 -16.59 6.57
CA ARG A 26 -4.72 -17.51 7.10
C ARG A 26 -5.29 -16.96 8.40
N ILE A 27 -6.57 -16.62 8.35
CA ILE A 27 -7.33 -16.18 9.52
C ILE A 27 -8.22 -17.35 9.97
N PRO A 28 -8.14 -17.79 11.24
CA PRO A 28 -9.04 -18.81 11.75
C PRO A 28 -10.47 -18.27 11.88
N GLN A 29 -11.44 -18.94 11.26
CA GLN A 29 -12.86 -18.77 11.57
C GLN A 29 -13.32 -19.85 12.56
N ASP A 30 -14.33 -19.51 13.38
CA ASP A 30 -14.86 -20.39 14.44
C ASP A 30 -15.53 -21.67 13.90
N GLU A 31 -15.86 -21.73 12.60
CA GLU A 31 -16.56 -22.86 11.99
C GLU A 31 -15.89 -23.31 10.68
N GLY A 32 -14.93 -24.23 10.78
CA GLY A 32 -14.62 -25.22 9.75
C GLY A 32 -13.94 -24.80 8.44
N GLY A 33 -13.78 -23.50 8.15
CA GLY A 33 -13.14 -23.04 6.91
C GLY A 33 -12.25 -21.84 7.15
N GLY A 34 -10.94 -22.05 7.27
CA GLY A 34 -9.99 -20.93 7.24
C GLY A 34 -10.01 -20.30 5.86
N VAL A 35 -10.32 -19.01 5.76
CA VAL A 35 -10.17 -18.27 4.51
C VAL A 35 -8.69 -17.92 4.36
N SER A 36 -8.09 -18.38 3.25
CA SER A 36 -6.76 -17.96 2.84
C SER A 36 -6.92 -16.79 1.88
N ALA A 37 -6.50 -15.61 2.30
CA ALA A 37 -6.44 -14.43 1.43
C ALA A 37 -5.03 -14.35 0.82
N GLU A 38 -4.93 -14.24 -0.49
CA GLU A 38 -3.66 -13.91 -1.13
C GLU A 38 -3.30 -12.46 -0.77
N ILE A 39 -2.13 -12.29 -0.17
CA ILE A 39 -1.61 -10.98 0.26
C ILE A 39 -0.34 -10.57 -0.49
N LEU A 40 0.25 -11.50 -1.25
CA LEU A 40 1.43 -11.24 -2.06
C LEU A 40 1.46 -12.21 -3.24
N LYS A 41 1.82 -11.67 -4.41
CA LYS A 41 2.20 -12.42 -5.60
C LYS A 41 3.34 -11.68 -6.29
N LEU A 42 4.51 -12.30 -6.34
CA LEU A 42 5.73 -11.76 -6.92
C LEU A 42 6.28 -12.72 -7.98
N SER A 43 6.74 -12.20 -9.10
CA SER A 43 7.49 -12.99 -10.07
C SER A 43 8.88 -13.32 -9.51
N LEU A 44 9.35 -14.56 -9.69
CA LEU A 44 10.70 -14.95 -9.32
C LEU A 44 11.74 -14.30 -10.23
N GLU A 45 11.38 -13.90 -11.45
CA GLU A 45 12.23 -13.07 -12.31
C GLU A 45 12.51 -11.70 -11.66
N GLU A 46 11.48 -11.05 -11.13
CA GLU A 46 11.60 -9.77 -10.41
C GLU A 46 12.39 -9.90 -9.10
N ILE A 47 12.35 -11.07 -8.47
CA ILE A 47 13.14 -11.36 -7.27
C ILE A 47 14.59 -11.64 -7.64
N ARG A 48 14.86 -12.44 -8.68
CA ARG A 48 16.22 -12.77 -9.14
C ARG A 48 16.98 -11.56 -9.66
N GLY A 49 16.28 -10.54 -10.15
CA GLY A 49 16.86 -9.28 -10.64
C GLY A 49 17.20 -8.26 -9.54
N ARG A 50 16.91 -8.56 -8.27
CA ARG A 50 17.15 -7.67 -7.12
C ARG A 50 18.35 -8.10 -6.30
N GLU A 51 18.95 -7.14 -5.62
CA GLU A 51 20.03 -7.44 -4.67
C GLU A 51 19.47 -8.19 -3.44
N PRO A 52 20.24 -9.10 -2.82
CA PRO A 52 19.77 -9.92 -1.70
C PRO A 52 19.22 -9.12 -0.51
N ASP A 53 19.77 -7.93 -0.26
CA ASP A 53 19.32 -7.03 0.81
C ASP A 53 17.95 -6.41 0.51
N GLU A 54 17.68 -6.05 -0.74
CA GLU A 54 16.37 -5.54 -1.18
C GLU A 54 15.26 -6.58 -0.98
N ILE A 55 15.55 -7.85 -1.31
CA ILE A 55 14.62 -8.97 -1.12
C ILE A 55 14.34 -9.19 0.37
N GLN A 56 15.38 -9.19 1.20
CA GLN A 56 15.25 -9.32 2.65
C GLN A 56 14.43 -8.18 3.25
N ARG A 57 14.64 -6.94 2.80
CA ARG A 57 13.85 -5.78 3.23
C ARG A 57 12.38 -5.92 2.84
N ALA A 58 12.09 -6.30 1.60
CA ALA A 58 10.72 -6.46 1.11
C ALA A 58 9.95 -7.55 1.90
N LEU A 59 10.56 -8.72 2.08
CA LEU A 59 9.96 -9.82 2.86
C LEU A 59 9.83 -9.46 4.33
N GLY A 60 10.85 -8.82 4.91
CA GLY A 60 10.81 -8.33 6.28
C GLY A 60 9.65 -7.36 6.51
N ARG A 61 9.46 -6.39 5.62
CA ARG A 61 8.34 -5.42 5.67
C ARG A 61 6.98 -6.08 5.59
N LEU A 62 6.81 -7.11 4.76
CA LEU A 62 5.55 -7.84 4.67
C LEU A 62 5.23 -8.54 5.99
N VAL A 63 6.21 -9.21 6.60
CA VAL A 63 6.05 -9.85 7.90
C VAL A 63 5.72 -8.82 8.98
N LEU A 64 6.44 -7.69 9.02
CA LEU A 64 6.20 -6.63 10.00
C LEU A 64 4.82 -5.97 9.83
N SER A 65 4.38 -5.77 8.59
CA SER A 65 3.04 -5.24 8.28
C SER A 65 1.95 -6.18 8.77
N PHE A 66 2.08 -7.48 8.51
CA PHE A 66 1.16 -8.49 9.02
C PHE A 66 1.13 -8.53 10.54
N LEU A 67 2.31 -8.52 11.18
CA LEU A 67 2.40 -8.53 12.63
C LEU A 67 1.77 -7.27 13.25
N ASN A 68 1.91 -6.10 12.62
CA ASN A 68 1.23 -4.87 13.04
C ASN A 68 -0.29 -4.95 12.87
N LEU A 69 -0.78 -5.51 11.76
CA LEU A 69 -2.22 -5.65 11.49
C LEU A 69 -2.93 -6.52 12.53
N HIS A 70 -2.27 -7.60 12.99
CA HIS A 70 -2.83 -8.56 13.93
C HIS A 70 -2.43 -8.32 15.39
N SER A 71 -1.60 -7.30 15.65
CA SER A 71 -1.28 -6.90 17.01
C SER A 71 -2.39 -6.03 17.57
N HIS A 72 -3.09 -6.54 18.58
CA HIS A 72 -4.16 -5.80 19.27
C HIS A 72 -3.69 -4.49 19.92
N SER A 73 -2.38 -4.36 20.16
CA SER A 73 -1.75 -3.16 20.74
C SER A 73 -0.90 -2.36 19.74
N GLY A 74 -0.79 -2.82 18.48
CA GLY A 74 0.29 -2.41 17.57
C GLY A 74 1.65 -2.86 18.12
N LEU A 75 2.57 -3.35 17.27
CA LEU A 75 3.88 -3.74 17.79
C LEU A 75 4.83 -2.56 18.00
N ASN A 76 4.39 -1.32 17.66
CA ASN A 76 5.20 -0.10 17.70
C ASN A 76 6.62 -0.36 17.17
N LEU A 77 6.71 -1.14 16.10
CA LEU A 77 7.97 -1.53 15.51
C LEU A 77 8.67 -0.24 15.04
N PRO A 78 9.95 -0.05 15.39
CA PRO A 78 10.69 1.13 14.99
C PRO A 78 10.62 1.24 13.47
N ARG A 79 9.95 2.31 12.99
CA ARG A 79 9.90 2.65 11.58
C ARG A 79 11.25 3.21 11.21
N ASP A 80 11.97 2.53 10.32
CA ASP A 80 13.11 3.15 9.67
C ASP A 80 12.59 4.13 8.63
N MET A 81 12.40 5.37 9.09
CA MET A 81 11.88 6.47 8.29
C MET A 81 12.77 6.78 7.07
N ASN A 82 14.06 6.41 7.10
CA ASN A 82 14.95 6.61 5.97
C ASN A 82 14.73 5.53 4.91
N ASP A 83 14.61 4.27 5.33
CA ASP A 83 14.29 3.14 4.44
C ASP A 83 12.90 3.30 3.80
N GLU A 84 11.89 3.79 4.56
CA GLU A 84 10.57 4.13 4.01
C GLU A 84 10.64 5.27 2.97
N LYS A 85 11.42 6.32 3.22
CA LYS A 85 11.61 7.41 2.24
C LYS A 85 12.31 6.97 0.98
N GLU A 86 13.30 6.09 1.08
CA GLU A 86 14.06 5.56 -0.05
C GLU A 86 13.18 4.67 -0.93
N LEU A 87 12.38 3.79 -0.33
CA LEU A 87 11.45 2.92 -1.05
C LEU A 87 10.25 3.69 -1.62
N ASP A 88 9.72 4.67 -0.90
CA ASP A 88 8.74 5.61 -1.47
C ASP A 88 9.34 6.29 -2.71
N SER A 89 10.58 6.77 -2.63
CA SER A 89 11.24 7.41 -3.78
C SER A 89 11.39 6.46 -4.97
N GLN A 90 11.71 5.18 -4.75
CA GLN A 90 11.77 4.16 -5.82
C GLN A 90 10.39 3.82 -6.39
N TYR A 91 9.38 3.59 -5.55
CA TYR A 91 8.00 3.28 -5.97
C TYR A 91 7.39 4.44 -6.76
N PHE A 92 7.56 5.69 -6.31
CA PHE A 92 7.11 6.87 -7.04
C PHE A 92 7.94 7.16 -8.29
N GLY A 93 9.22 6.80 -8.30
CA GLY A 93 10.04 6.80 -9.51
C GLY A 93 9.46 5.86 -10.58
N ASN A 94 9.06 4.65 -10.18
CA ASN A 94 8.47 3.64 -11.06
C ASN A 94 7.03 4.01 -11.49
N MET A 95 6.21 4.57 -10.60
CA MET A 95 4.89 5.10 -10.95
C MET A 95 4.99 6.31 -11.89
N ARG A 96 5.89 7.27 -11.65
CA ARG A 96 6.12 8.40 -12.58
C ARG A 96 6.61 7.93 -13.93
N SER A 97 7.36 6.83 -13.97
CA SER A 97 7.82 6.22 -15.22
C SER A 97 6.67 5.52 -15.95
N SER A 98 5.74 4.91 -15.21
CA SER A 98 4.54 4.25 -15.75
C SER A 98 3.45 5.24 -16.17
N SER A 99 3.32 6.38 -15.48
CA SER A 99 2.39 7.45 -15.82
C SER A 99 2.80 8.23 -17.07
N LYS A 100 4.06 8.12 -17.53
CA LYS A 100 4.49 8.61 -18.86
C LYS A 100 3.74 7.94 -20.01
N ASN A 101 3.10 6.79 -19.79
CA ASN A 101 2.23 6.16 -20.78
C ASN A 101 0.81 6.77 -20.81
N ASN A 102 0.53 7.84 -20.03
CA ASN A 102 -0.71 8.62 -20.02
C ASN A 102 -2.00 7.81 -19.84
N SER A 103 -1.95 6.63 -19.22
CA SER A 103 -3.17 5.93 -18.81
C SER A 103 -3.85 6.73 -17.71
N LEU A 104 -5.08 7.20 -17.98
CA LEU A 104 -5.89 7.99 -17.03
C LEU A 104 -6.07 7.27 -15.69
N THR A 105 -6.17 5.94 -15.71
CA THR A 105 -6.24 5.10 -14.52
C THR A 105 -4.97 5.19 -13.69
N SER A 106 -3.79 5.13 -14.31
CA SER A 106 -2.51 5.21 -13.60
C SER A 106 -2.25 6.60 -13.02
N VAL A 107 -2.74 7.65 -13.67
CA VAL A 107 -2.69 9.02 -13.13
C VAL A 107 -3.58 9.13 -11.88
N TYR A 108 -4.77 8.52 -11.92
CA TYR A 108 -5.68 8.48 -10.77
C TYR A 108 -5.12 7.65 -9.60
N GLU A 109 -4.57 6.46 -9.86
CA GLU A 109 -3.95 5.63 -8.82
C GLU A 109 -2.80 6.38 -8.13
N MET A 110 -1.95 7.05 -8.90
CA MET A 110 -0.88 7.88 -8.37
C MET A 110 -1.40 9.06 -7.55
N ALA A 111 -2.54 9.64 -7.93
CA ALA A 111 -3.19 10.71 -7.18
C ALA A 111 -3.63 10.25 -5.78
N VAL A 112 -4.30 9.09 -5.71
CA VAL A 112 -4.79 8.52 -4.45
C VAL A 112 -3.62 8.13 -3.54
N ASP A 113 -2.57 7.53 -4.09
CA ASP A 113 -1.38 7.14 -3.32
C ASP A 113 -0.64 8.36 -2.74
N LEU A 114 -0.47 9.42 -3.51
CA LEU A 114 0.14 10.67 -3.03
C LEU A 114 -0.69 11.32 -1.92
N ILE A 115 -2.02 11.38 -2.07
CA ILE A 115 -2.91 11.91 -1.03
C ILE A 115 -2.82 11.05 0.24
N GLY A 116 -2.90 9.72 0.10
CA GLY A 116 -2.80 8.79 1.23
C GLY A 116 -1.46 8.88 1.96
N ARG A 117 -0.35 9.00 1.21
CA ARG A 117 0.98 9.24 1.80
C ARG A 117 1.05 10.58 2.52
N GLY A 118 0.59 11.65 1.88
CA GLY A 118 0.61 12.98 2.47
C GLY A 118 -0.19 13.04 3.77
N ILE A 119 -1.32 12.35 3.88
CA ILE A 119 -2.09 12.22 5.12
C ILE A 119 -1.30 11.45 6.18
N ARG A 120 -0.71 10.30 5.83
CA ARG A 120 0.03 9.43 6.77
C ARG A 120 1.29 10.09 7.32
N ASN A 121 1.98 10.84 6.48
CA ASN A 121 3.27 11.47 6.78
C ASN A 121 3.13 12.94 7.16
N GLU A 122 1.90 13.44 7.27
CA GLU A 122 1.61 14.85 7.58
C GLU A 122 2.32 15.84 6.63
N ASN A 123 2.43 15.45 5.35
CA ASN A 123 3.16 16.19 4.31
C ASN A 123 2.19 16.83 3.31
N TRP A 124 1.98 18.15 3.45
CA TRP A 124 1.05 18.90 2.59
C TRP A 124 1.46 18.91 1.11
N ASN A 125 2.76 18.91 0.80
CA ASN A 125 3.23 18.93 -0.59
C ASN A 125 2.83 17.66 -1.36
N ASP A 126 2.81 16.51 -0.70
CA ASP A 126 2.34 15.27 -1.33
C ASP A 126 0.84 15.31 -1.58
N ILE A 127 0.08 15.88 -0.65
CA ILE A 127 -1.37 16.07 -0.78
C ILE A 127 -1.67 16.97 -1.98
N GLU A 128 -0.95 18.09 -2.12
CA GLU A 128 -1.12 19.04 -3.21
C GLU A 128 -0.77 18.41 -4.57
N GLN A 129 0.34 17.67 -4.66
CA GLN A 129 0.69 16.95 -5.89
C GLN A 129 -0.34 15.88 -6.26
N GLY A 130 -0.84 15.13 -5.27
CA GLY A 130 -1.89 14.15 -5.49
C GLY A 130 -3.20 14.79 -5.96
N GLU A 131 -3.58 15.93 -5.39
CA GLU A 131 -4.76 16.68 -5.83
C GLU A 131 -4.65 17.17 -7.28
N LEU A 132 -3.47 17.63 -7.70
CA LEU A 132 -3.25 18.04 -9.10
C LEU A 132 -3.51 16.87 -10.07
N LEU A 133 -3.02 15.67 -9.75
CA LEU A 133 -3.24 14.46 -10.57
C LEU A 133 -4.69 13.98 -10.52
N LEU A 134 -5.35 14.10 -9.36
CA LEU A 134 -6.77 13.79 -9.20
C LEU A 134 -7.60 14.69 -10.12
N ASN A 135 -7.35 16.00 -10.11
CA ASN A 135 -8.06 16.95 -10.95
C ASN A 135 -7.82 16.70 -12.45
N GLN A 136 -6.62 16.25 -12.85
CA GLN A 136 -6.36 15.84 -14.23
C GLN A 136 -7.23 14.64 -14.64
N SER A 137 -7.36 13.65 -13.75
CA SER A 137 -8.17 12.45 -13.99
C SER A 137 -9.67 12.78 -14.06
N VAL A 138 -10.14 13.69 -13.20
CA VAL A 138 -11.51 14.22 -13.21
C VAL A 138 -11.82 14.98 -14.49
N ASN A 139 -10.93 15.90 -14.90
CA ASN A 139 -11.09 16.67 -16.13
C ASN A 139 -11.10 15.80 -17.39
N SER A 140 -10.50 14.61 -17.31
CA SER A 140 -10.49 13.63 -18.39
C SER A 140 -11.71 12.70 -18.38
N GLY A 141 -12.63 12.87 -17.44
CA GLY A 141 -13.89 12.12 -17.36
C GLY A 141 -13.77 10.74 -16.71
N LEU A 142 -12.70 10.45 -15.96
CA LEU A 142 -12.58 9.16 -15.26
C LEU A 142 -13.62 9.08 -14.14
N SER A 143 -14.53 8.11 -14.24
CA SER A 143 -15.69 7.99 -13.33
C SER A 143 -15.27 7.73 -11.88
N GLU A 144 -14.23 6.92 -11.66
CA GLU A 144 -13.67 6.67 -10.34
C GLU A 144 -13.09 7.94 -9.71
N ALA A 145 -12.39 8.77 -10.50
CA ALA A 145 -11.80 10.01 -10.03
C ALA A 145 -12.88 11.03 -9.65
N ILE A 146 -13.95 11.15 -10.45
CA ILE A 146 -15.09 12.03 -10.16
C ILE A 146 -15.74 11.61 -8.84
N ARG A 147 -16.09 10.32 -8.69
CA ARG A 147 -16.68 9.80 -7.47
C ARG A 147 -15.79 10.00 -6.25
N TYR A 148 -14.50 9.68 -6.37
CA TYR A 148 -13.57 9.89 -5.26
C TYR A 148 -13.46 11.37 -4.86
N LYS A 149 -13.48 12.27 -5.84
CA LYS A 149 -13.45 13.72 -5.58
C LYS A 149 -14.68 14.17 -4.79
N GLU A 150 -15.87 13.83 -5.29
CA GLU A 150 -17.15 14.26 -4.74
C GLU A 150 -17.48 13.58 -3.40
N ASP A 151 -17.31 12.25 -3.33
CA ASP A 151 -17.74 11.43 -2.19
C ASP A 151 -16.75 11.47 -1.02
N VAL A 152 -15.47 11.74 -1.29
CA VAL A 152 -14.39 11.61 -0.30
C VAL A 152 -13.55 12.88 -0.20
N TRP A 153 -12.90 13.28 -1.29
CA TRP A 153 -11.84 14.29 -1.24
C TRP A 153 -12.35 15.65 -0.79
N ASP A 154 -13.45 16.13 -1.39
CA ASP A 154 -14.02 17.44 -1.09
C ASP A 154 -14.53 17.54 0.37
N ILE A 155 -14.85 16.40 0.99
CA ILE A 155 -15.25 16.32 2.40
C ILE A 155 -14.05 16.40 3.34
N ILE A 156 -12.95 15.70 3.02
CA ILE A 156 -11.80 15.56 3.93
C ILE A 156 -10.77 16.69 3.77
N LYS A 157 -10.63 17.27 2.57
CA LYS A 157 -9.62 18.30 2.27
C LYS A 157 -9.67 19.49 3.22
N PRO A 158 -10.84 20.11 3.52
CA PRO A 158 -10.87 21.29 4.39
C PRO A 158 -10.33 20.99 5.79
N ARG A 159 -10.60 19.77 6.31
CA ARG A 159 -10.11 19.33 7.64
C ARG A 159 -8.60 19.07 7.62
N LEU A 160 -8.09 18.48 6.54
CA LEU A 160 -6.66 18.24 6.37
C LEU A 160 -5.89 19.56 6.24
N HIS A 161 -6.44 20.55 5.52
CA HIS A 161 -5.83 21.87 5.40
C HIS A 161 -5.70 22.55 6.77
N GLN A 162 -6.77 22.54 7.58
CA GLN A 162 -6.74 23.11 8.94
C GLN A 162 -5.71 22.43 9.85
N LYS A 163 -5.46 21.13 9.66
CA LYS A 163 -4.54 20.36 10.49
C LYS A 163 -3.08 20.50 10.06
N LEU A 164 -2.82 20.45 8.76
CA LEU A 164 -1.48 20.24 8.19
C LEU A 164 -0.91 21.47 7.51
N ASN A 165 -1.75 22.45 7.19
CA ASN A 165 -1.36 23.73 6.62
C ASN A 165 -2.20 24.87 7.22
N PRO A 166 -2.19 25.06 8.56
CA PRO A 166 -2.81 26.23 9.16
C PRO A 166 -1.99 27.47 8.80
N ASP A 167 -2.66 28.53 8.35
CA ASP A 167 -2.04 29.85 8.18
C ASP A 167 -1.35 30.34 9.47
#